data_AF-A0A3D9ZY63-F1
#
_entry.id   AF-A0A3D9ZY63-F1
#
_cell.length_a   1.000
_cell.length_b   1.000
_cell.length_c   1.000
_cell.angle_alpha   90.00
_cell.angle_beta   90.00
_cell.angle_gamma   90.00
#
_symmetry.space_group_name_H-M   'P 1'
#
loop_
_entity.id
_entity.type
_entity.pdbx_description
1 polymer ?
#
loop_
_entity_poly.entity_id
_entity_poly.type
_entity_poly.pdbx_seq_one_letter_code
_entity_poly.pdbx_strand_id
1 'polypeptide(L)' 'MSDHENARRAAAAHTEASREIEAFLRRVPELPEPQHIIEFAALLAREEEVRAERQDALDAFGLSTPSIDEEP' A
#
# COMPACT_ATOMS: atom_id res chain seq x y z
N MET A 1 19.57 9.89 -5.04
CA MET A 1 18.29 10.32 -4.43
C MET A 1 18.49 10.44 -2.94
N SER A 2 17.87 11.42 -2.31
CA SER A 2 17.90 11.57 -0.85
C SER A 2 16.87 10.64 -0.19
N ASP A 3 17.04 10.32 1.10
CA ASP A 3 16.08 9.50 1.85
C ASP A 3 14.69 10.15 1.90
N HIS A 4 14.63 11.48 2.00
CA HIS A 4 13.38 12.24 1.89
C HIS A 4 12.70 12.05 0.52
N GLU A 5 13.47 12.08 -0.57
CA GLU A 5 12.94 11.88 -1.93
C GLU A 5 12.48 10.43 -2.15
N ASN A 6 13.20 9.47 -1.58
CA ASN A 6 12.81 8.05 -1.58
C ASN A 6 11.49 7.84 -0.82
N ALA A 7 11.38 8.39 0.39
CA ALA A 7 10.18 8.33 1.21
C ALA A 7 8.98 8.96 0.48
N ARG A 8 9.15 10.14 -0.12
CA ARG A 8 8.11 10.80 -0.92
C ARG A 8 7.65 9.94 -2.11
N ARG A 9 8.60 9.32 -2.83
CA ARG A 9 8.30 8.46 -3.97
C ARG A 9 7.56 7.19 -3.53
N ALA A 10 8.01 6.53 -2.48
CA ALA A 10 7.38 5.32 -1.97
C ALA A 10 5.97 5.59 -1.41
N ALA A 11 5.78 6.72 -0.72
CA ALA A 11 4.45 7.16 -0.29
C ALA A 11 3.50 7.44 -1.46
N ALA A 12 4.00 8.05 -2.54
CA ALA A 12 3.22 8.26 -3.76
C ALA A 12 2.82 6.93 -4.42
N ALA A 13 3.75 5.96 -4.50
CA ALA A 13 3.48 4.64 -5.07
C ALA A 13 2.41 3.87 -4.27
N HIS A 14 2.48 3.91 -2.93
CA HIS A 14 1.44 3.32 -2.09
C HIS A 14 0.08 4.01 -2.30
N THR A 15 0.06 5.34 -2.42
CA THR A 15 -1.18 6.08 -2.72
C THR A 15 -1.78 5.67 -4.06
N GLU A 16 -0.95 5.41 -5.07
CA GLU A 16 -1.39 4.92 -6.37
C GLU A 16 -1.99 3.52 -6.27
N ALA A 17 -1.32 2.58 -5.60
CA ALA A 17 -1.84 1.22 -5.39
C ALA A 17 -3.19 1.22 -4.62
N SER A 18 -3.33 2.06 -3.58
CA SER A 18 -4.62 2.19 -2.88
C SER A 18 -5.72 2.75 -3.79
N ARG A 19 -5.38 3.65 -4.73
CA ARG A 19 -6.34 4.17 -5.72
C ARG A 19 -6.73 3.12 -6.76
N GLU A 20 -5.85 2.19 -7.10
CA GLU A 20 -6.19 1.07 -7.99
C GLU A 20 -7.24 0.15 -7.35
N ILE A 21 -7.09 -0.16 -6.05
CA ILE A 21 -8.11 -0.91 -5.29
C ILE A 21 -9.43 -0.14 -5.26
N GLU A 22 -9.41 1.15 -4.96
CA GLU A 22 -10.61 2.00 -4.98
C GLU A 22 -11.28 2.00 -6.36
N ALA A 23 -10.50 2.14 -7.44
CA ALA A 23 -11.01 2.12 -8.80
C ALA A 23 -11.63 0.77 -9.17
N PHE A 24 -11.03 -0.35 -8.73
CA PHE A 24 -11.60 -1.68 -8.86
C PHE A 24 -12.95 -1.80 -8.14
N LEU A 25 -13.04 -1.33 -6.89
CA LEU A 25 -14.28 -1.39 -6.10
C LEU A 25 -15.41 -0.53 -6.68
N ARG A 26 -15.09 0.56 -7.39
CA ARG A 26 -16.10 1.36 -8.10
C ARG A 26 -16.73 0.67 -9.31
N ARG A 27 -16.02 -0.30 -9.91
CA ARG A 27 -16.44 -0.96 -11.16
C ARG A 27 -16.89 -2.40 -10.97
N VAL A 28 -16.55 -3.04 -9.86
CA VAL A 28 -16.95 -4.42 -9.55
C VAL A 28 -18.48 -4.47 -9.33
N PRO A 29 -19.18 -5.51 -9.81
CA PRO A 29 -20.60 -5.70 -9.52
C PRO A 29 -20.83 -5.96 -8.02
N GLU A 30 -22.07 -5.78 -7.55
CA GLU A 30 -22.48 -6.11 -6.18
C GLU A 30 -22.23 -7.57 -5.81
N LEU A 31 -22.25 -8.46 -6.80
CA LEU A 31 -21.91 -9.88 -6.66
C LEU A 31 -20.65 -10.21 -7.47
N PRO A 32 -19.46 -10.22 -6.83
CA PRO A 32 -18.21 -10.53 -7.49
C PRO A 32 -18.15 -11.98 -7.97
N GLU A 33 -17.86 -12.16 -9.26
CA GLU A 33 -17.49 -13.45 -9.85
C GLU A 33 -15.99 -13.80 -9.60
N PRO A 34 -15.57 -15.06 -9.78
CA PRO A 34 -14.20 -15.51 -9.49
C PRO A 34 -13.07 -14.69 -10.12
N GLN A 35 -13.26 -14.15 -11.32
CA GLN A 35 -12.26 -13.29 -11.98
C GLN A 35 -12.00 -11.99 -11.20
N HIS A 36 -13.03 -11.44 -10.54
CA HIS A 36 -12.88 -10.24 -9.71
C HIS A 36 -12.11 -10.56 -8.43
N ILE A 37 -12.28 -11.76 -7.87
CA ILE A 37 -11.52 -12.22 -6.70
C ILE A 37 -10.03 -12.36 -7.04
N ILE A 38 -9.72 -12.92 -8.22
CA ILE A 38 -8.34 -13.05 -8.71
C ILE A 38 -7.71 -11.67 -8.90
N GLU A 39 -8.43 -10.74 -9.54
CA GLU A 39 -7.93 -9.39 -9.74
C GLU A 39 -7.71 -8.66 -8.40
N PHE A 40 -8.67 -8.76 -7.49
CA PHE A 40 -8.55 -8.16 -6.16
C PHE A 40 -7.34 -8.71 -5.40
N ALA A 41 -7.10 -10.03 -5.46
CA ALA A 41 -5.94 -10.65 -4.84
C ALA A 41 -4.61 -10.10 -5.41
N ALA A 42 -4.55 -9.86 -6.73
CA ALA A 42 -3.37 -9.27 -7.35
C ALA A 42 -3.15 -7.81 -6.93
N LEU A 43 -4.21 -7.01 -6.89
CA LEU A 43 -4.16 -5.62 -6.41
C LEU A 43 -3.74 -5.54 -4.94
N LEU A 44 -4.28 -6.43 -4.10
CA LEU A 44 -3.94 -6.48 -2.68
C LEU A 44 -2.47 -6.87 -2.46
N ALA A 45 -1.98 -7.90 -3.16
CA ALA A 45 -0.58 -8.30 -3.07
C ALA A 45 0.37 -7.15 -3.50
N ARG A 46 -0.01 -6.40 -4.54
CA ARG A 46 0.75 -5.22 -4.97
C ARG A 46 0.73 -4.11 -3.94
N GLU A 47 -0.43 -3.85 -3.33
CA GLU A 47 -0.57 -2.82 -2.28
C GLU A 47 0.27 -3.16 -1.04
N GLU A 48 0.28 -4.43 -0.62
CA GLU A 48 1.08 -4.91 0.50
C GLU A 48 2.59 -4.74 0.25
N GLU A 49 3.05 -5.05 -0.95
CA GLU A 49 4.46 -4.86 -1.38
C GLU A 49 4.86 -3.38 -1.27
N VAL A 50 4.09 -2.47 -1.89
CA VAL A 50 4.42 -1.03 -1.83
C VAL A 50 4.21 -0.43 -0.45
N ARG A 51 3.33 -1.01 0.38
CA ARG A 51 3.16 -0.61 1.78
C ARG A 51 4.43 -0.92 2.57
N ALA A 52 5.03 -2.09 2.36
CA ALA A 52 6.30 -2.48 2.97
C ALA A 52 7.44 -1.56 2.49
N GLU A 53 7.58 -1.35 1.17
CA GLU A 53 8.59 -0.44 0.62
C GLU A 53 8.48 0.99 1.17
N ARG A 54 7.24 1.49 1.32
CA ARG A 54 6.97 2.79 1.94
C ARG A 54 7.41 2.82 3.39
N GLN A 55 7.15 1.76 4.14
CA GLN A 55 7.55 1.66 5.55
C GLN A 55 9.08 1.70 5.66
N ASP A 56 9.78 0.87 4.90
CA ASP A 56 11.25 0.85 4.88
C ASP A 56 11.85 2.22 4.49
N ALA A 57 11.24 2.91 3.52
CA ALA A 57 11.70 4.24 3.10
C ALA A 57 11.44 5.33 4.17
N LEU A 58 10.34 5.24 4.92
CA LEU A 58 10.06 6.14 6.04
C LEU A 58 11.02 5.89 7.20
N ASP A 59 11.29 4.62 7.52
CA ASP A 59 12.25 4.22 8.55
C ASP A 59 13.67 4.70 8.20
N ALA A 60 14.10 4.54 6.94
CA ALA A 60 15.38 5.07 6.46
C ALA A 60 15.47 6.61 6.54
N PHE A 61 14.34 7.30 6.34
CA PHE A 61 14.26 8.76 6.52
C PHE A 61 14.16 9.19 7.99
N GLY A 62 14.06 8.25 8.93
CA GLY A 62 13.95 8.53 10.37
C GLY A 62 12.53 8.78 10.87
N LEU A 63 11.51 8.53 10.05
CA LEU A 63 10.10 8.57 10.43
C LEU A 63 9.61 7.17 10.83
N SER A 64 10.17 6.66 11.93
CA SER A 64 9.73 5.42 12.56
C SER A 64 8.87 5.72 13.78
N THR A 65 7.79 4.96 13.97
CA THR A 65 6.94 5.03 15.17
C THR A 65 7.15 3.78 16.01
N PRO A 66 7.26 3.88 17.34
CA PRO A 66 7.16 2.70 18.20
C PRO A 66 5.85 1.96 17.92
N SER A 67 5.87 0.64 17.93
CA SER A 67 4.65 -0.14 17.78
C SER A 67 3.70 0.21 18.92
N ILE A 68 2.42 0.48 18.61
CA ILE A 68 1.41 0.79 19.63
C ILE A 68 1.05 -0.47 20.46
N ASP A 69 1.46 -1.66 20.00
CA ASP A 69 1.21 -2.95 20.67
C ASP A 69 2.26 -3.33 21.73
N GLU A 70 3.22 -2.46 22.05
CA GLU A 70 4.06 -2.66 23.25
C GLU A 70 3.30 -2.11 24.48
N GLU A 71 2.43 -2.94 25.07
CA GLU A 71 1.96 -2.72 26.45
C GLU A 71 3.16 -2.74 27.42
N PRO A 72 3.17 -1.86 28.45
CA PRO A 72 4.28 -1.71 29.39
C PRO A 72 4.53 -2.91 30.31
#